data_AF-A0A7J4T517-F1
#
_entry.id   AF-A0A7J4T517-F1
#
_cell.length_a   1.000
_cell.length_b   1.000
_cell.length_c   1.000
_cell.angle_alpha   90.00
_cell.angle_beta   90.00
_cell.angle_gamma   90.00
#
_symmetry.space_group_name_H-M   'P 1'
#
loop_
_entity.id
_entity.type
_entity.pdbx_description
1 polymer ?
#
loop_
_entity_poly.entity_id
_entity_poly.type
_entity_poly.pdbx_seq_one_letter_code
_entity_poly.pdbx_strand_id
1 'polypeptide(L)'
;NMNMLPGDTKAMHPSGLRLGVQELTRVGMKPNDMKTVAECFQRVLLDDEDPSLVKQDVYDLKSRHQSVQYCFSHTDMRAYS
;
A
#
# COMPACT_ATOMS: atom_id res chain seq x y z
N ASN A 1 -8.55 -6.39 -2.06
CA ASN A 1 -8.62 -7.83 -1.71
C ASN A 1 -9.36 -7.94 -0.40
N MET A 2 -10.58 -8.48 -0.40
CA MET A 2 -11.38 -8.64 0.82
C MET A 2 -11.21 -10.05 1.37
N ASN A 3 -11.24 -10.22 2.68
CA ASN A 3 -10.84 -11.46 3.32
C ASN A 3 -11.83 -11.83 4.44
N MET A 4 -12.31 -13.07 4.43
CA MET A 4 -13.19 -13.58 5.49
C MET A 4 -12.43 -13.61 6.82
N LEU A 5 -13.05 -13.07 7.87
CA LEU A 5 -12.59 -13.24 9.24
C LEU A 5 -13.41 -14.32 9.95
N PRO A 6 -12.86 -14.98 10.99
CA PRO A 6 -13.65 -15.85 11.85
C PRO A 6 -14.87 -15.11 12.40
N GLY A 7 -16.07 -15.58 12.08
CA GLY A 7 -17.34 -14.94 12.44
C GLY A 7 -18.08 -14.27 11.27
N ASP A 8 -17.44 -14.11 10.11
CA ASP A 8 -18.14 -13.64 8.91
C ASP A 8 -19.15 -14.69 8.42
N THR A 9 -20.40 -14.26 8.25
CA THR A 9 -21.51 -15.12 7.77
C THR A 9 -21.86 -14.87 6.31
N LYS A 10 -21.34 -13.79 5.71
CA LYS A 10 -21.64 -13.36 4.34
C LYS A 10 -20.39 -13.39 3.47
N ALA A 11 -20.24 -14.46 2.70
CA ALA A 11 -19.08 -14.64 1.80
C ALA A 11 -18.90 -13.53 0.76
N MET A 12 -19.99 -12.85 0.36
CA MET A 12 -19.97 -11.78 -0.64
C MET A 12 -19.67 -10.39 -0.04
N HIS A 13 -19.73 -10.26 1.29
CA HIS A 13 -19.42 -9.02 2.02
C HIS A 13 -18.59 -9.34 3.27
N PRO A 14 -17.38 -9.87 3.09
CA PRO A 14 -16.47 -10.14 4.20
C PRO A 14 -16.08 -8.84 4.92
N SER A 15 -15.82 -8.92 6.23
CA SER A 15 -15.46 -7.76 7.05
C SER A 15 -13.97 -7.44 7.05
N GLY A 16 -13.12 -8.38 6.60
CA GLY A 16 -11.67 -8.23 6.64
C GLY A 16 -11.05 -7.63 5.38
N LEU A 17 -9.93 -6.93 5.58
CA LEU A 17 -9.04 -6.47 4.52
C LEU A 17 -7.70 -7.20 4.62
N ARG A 18 -7.18 -7.70 3.50
CA ARG A 18 -5.83 -8.28 3.43
C ARG A 18 -4.88 -7.34 2.72
N LEU A 19 -3.81 -6.96 3.41
CA LEU A 19 -2.74 -6.12 2.89
C LEU A 19 -1.49 -6.97 2.62
N GLY A 20 -0.77 -6.62 1.55
CA GLY A 20 0.51 -7.24 1.19
C GLY A 20 1.54 -6.16 0.92
N VAL A 21 2.76 -6.35 1.46
CA VAL A 21 3.86 -5.39 1.33
C VAL A 21 4.89 -5.79 0.26
N GLN A 22 4.68 -6.92 -0.43
CA GLN A 22 5.69 -7.52 -1.30
C GLN A 22 6.14 -6.56 -2.42
N GLU A 23 5.18 -5.90 -3.06
CA GLU A 23 5.47 -4.93 -4.13
C GLU A 23 6.14 -3.67 -3.58
N LEU A 24 5.68 -3.16 -2.44
CA LEU A 24 6.25 -1.98 -1.79
C LEU A 24 7.71 -2.24 -1.38
N THR A 25 7.96 -3.43 -0.80
CA THR A 25 9.32 -3.90 -0.51
C THR A 25 10.11 -4.05 -1.80
N ARG A 26 9.56 -4.64 -2.86
CA ARG A 26 10.27 -4.81 -4.15
C ARG A 26 10.80 -3.50 -4.73
N VAL A 27 10.11 -2.37 -4.52
CA VAL A 27 10.55 -1.03 -4.96
C VAL A 27 11.34 -0.25 -3.90
N GLY A 28 11.70 -0.91 -2.80
CA GLY A 28 12.63 -0.38 -1.81
C GLY A 28 12.02 0.36 -0.63
N MET A 29 10.69 0.35 -0.47
CA MET A 29 10.06 0.95 0.71
C MET A 29 10.53 0.24 1.99
N LYS A 30 10.72 1.03 3.06
CA LYS A 30 11.28 0.63 4.35
C LYS A 30 10.23 0.77 5.46
N PRO A 31 10.51 0.34 6.71
CA PRO A 31 9.54 0.43 7.80
C PRO A 31 8.95 1.83 8.04
N ASN A 32 9.72 2.89 7.86
CA ASN A 32 9.21 4.26 7.99
C ASN A 32 8.21 4.62 6.88
N ASP A 33 8.41 4.13 5.66
CA ASP A 33 7.45 4.32 4.57
C ASP A 33 6.14 3.56 4.88
N MET A 34 6.23 2.39 5.53
CA MET A 34 5.04 1.64 5.97
C MET A 34 4.23 2.38 7.02
N LYS A 35 4.89 3.21 7.86
CA LYS A 35 4.18 4.10 8.78
C LYS A 35 3.33 5.11 8.02
N THR A 36 3.89 5.75 7.00
CA THR A 36 3.13 6.67 6.13
C THR A 36 2.00 5.97 5.37
N VAL A 37 2.22 4.74 4.92
CA VAL A 37 1.13 3.92 4.31
C VAL A 37 0.00 3.68 5.32
N ALA A 38 0.32 3.32 6.57
CA ALA A 38 -0.66 3.11 7.61
C ALA A 38 -1.43 4.40 7.95
N GLU A 39 -0.74 5.55 8.00
CA GLU A 39 -1.35 6.86 8.21
C GLU A 39 -2.34 7.21 7.07
N CYS A 40 -2.01 6.89 5.81
CA CYS A 40 -2.94 7.07 4.69
C CYS A 40 -4.20 6.22 4.84
N PHE A 41 -4.07 4.96 5.29
CA PHE A 41 -5.23 4.10 5.57
C PHE A 41 -6.07 4.65 6.73
N GLN A 42 -5.42 5.07 7.82
CA GLN A 42 -6.10 5.64 8.98
C GLN A 42 -6.95 6.85 8.58
N ARG A 43 -6.36 7.80 7.85
CA ARG A 43 -7.04 9.04 7.43
C ARG A 43 -8.35 8.76 6.70
N VAL A 44 -8.37 7.76 5.83
CA VAL A 44 -9.57 7.40 5.06
C VAL A 44 -10.53 6.53 5.86
N LEU A 45 -10.04 5.51 6.57
CA LEU A 45 -10.89 4.47 7.16
C LEU A 45 -11.40 4.81 8.56
N LEU A 46 -10.67 5.64 9.31
CA LEU A 46 -10.99 6.00 10.69
C LEU A 46 -11.32 7.49 10.85
N ASP A 47 -10.62 8.36 10.11
CA ASP A 47 -10.82 9.81 10.21
C ASP A 47 -11.82 10.35 9.17
N ASP A 48 -12.39 9.47 8.33
CA ASP A 48 -13.36 9.78 7.26
C ASP A 48 -12.90 10.91 6.30
N GLU A 49 -11.59 11.06 6.10
CA GLU A 49 -11.04 12.04 5.15
C GLU A 49 -11.36 11.63 3.71
N ASP A 50 -11.74 12.60 2.88
CA ASP A 50 -12.01 12.37 1.46
C ASP A 50 -10.77 11.75 0.78
N PRO A 51 -10.89 10.53 0.20
CA PRO A 51 -9.77 9.86 -0.46
C PRO A 51 -9.10 10.69 -1.56
N SER A 52 -9.81 11.64 -2.16
CA SER A 52 -9.25 12.56 -3.16
C SER A 52 -8.20 13.50 -2.59
N LEU A 53 -8.26 13.83 -1.30
CA LEU A 53 -7.29 14.66 -0.59
C LEU A 53 -6.04 13.84 -0.21
N VAL A 54 -6.24 12.61 0.25
CA VAL A 54 -5.15 11.68 0.61
C VAL A 54 -4.37 11.19 -0.62
N LYS A 55 -4.99 11.24 -1.81
CA LYS A 55 -4.40 10.79 -3.08
C LYS A 55 -3.04 11.43 -3.38
N GLN A 56 -2.86 12.71 -3.06
CA GLN A 56 -1.60 13.41 -3.34
C GLN A 56 -0.45 12.85 -2.49
N ASP A 57 -0.69 12.59 -1.20
CA ASP A 57 0.32 12.03 -0.30
C ASP A 57 0.73 10.60 -0.71
N VAL A 58 -0.24 9.82 -1.20
CA VAL A 58 0.04 8.48 -1.78
C VAL A 58 0.91 8.60 -3.03
N TYR A 59 0.63 9.58 -3.90
CA TYR A 59 1.43 9.83 -5.09
C TYR A 59 2.86 10.25 -4.74
N ASP A 60 3.02 11.16 -3.79
CA ASP A 60 4.31 11.68 -3.34
C ASP A 60 5.14 10.61 -2.61
N LEU A 61 4.49 9.71 -1.86
CA LEU A 61 5.15 8.53 -1.33
C LEU A 61 5.64 7.62 -2.47
N LYS A 62 4.77 7.29 -3.43
CA LYS A 62 5.12 6.39 -4.53
C LYS A 62 6.21 6.96 -5.46
N SER A 63 6.20 8.26 -5.72
CA SER A 63 7.15 8.91 -6.65
C SER A 63 8.61 8.78 -6.21
N ARG A 64 8.86 8.57 -4.91
CA ARG A 64 10.19 8.33 -4.33
C ARG A 64 10.71 6.90 -4.57
N HIS A 65 9.86 5.97 -4.99
CA HIS A 65 10.18 4.54 -5.15
C HIS A 65 9.83 4.04 -6.56
N GLN A 66 10.72 4.29 -7.52
CA GLN A 66 10.48 4.00 -8.95
C GLN A 66 11.35 2.89 -9.53
N SER A 67 12.34 2.39 -8.79
CA SER A 67 13.30 1.38 -9.26
C SER A 67 13.11 0.05 -8.54
N VAL A 68 13.24 -1.05 -9.28
CA VAL A 68 13.22 -2.40 -8.70
C VAL A 68 14.47 -2.64 -7.86
N GLN A 69 14.27 -3.14 -6.65
CA GLN A 69 15.32 -3.49 -5.69
C GLN A 69 15.42 -5.02 -5.52
N TYR A 70 16.48 -5.46 -4.84
CA TYR A 70 16.73 -6.87 -4.49
C TYR A 70 16.81 -7.81 -5.71
N CYS A 71 17.41 -7.34 -6.80
CA CYS A 71 17.70 -8.14 -8.00
C CYS A 71 19.11 -7.86 -8.53
N PHE A 72 19.65 -8.77 -9.36
CA PHE A 72 21.04 -8.71 -9.84
C PHE A 72 21.29 -7.68 -10.96
N SER A 73 20.26 -7.00 -11.47
CA SER A 73 20.45 -6.01 -12.54
C SER A 73 21.10 -4.73 -12.00
N HIS A 74 22.28 -4.40 -12.53
CA HIS A 74 23.08 -3.21 -12.20
C HIS A 74 22.56 -1.88 -12.78
N THR A 75 21.32 -1.84 -13.27
CA THR A 75 20.75 -0.66 -13.95
C THR A 75 19.43 -0.30 -13.31
N ASP A 76 19.11 0.99 -13.22
CA ASP A 76 17.83 1.53 -12.75
C ASP A 76 16.66 1.01 -13.60
N MET A 77 16.25 -0.23 -13.34
CA MET A 77 15.10 -0.83 -13.96
C MET A 77 13.86 -0.20 -13.34
N ARG A 78 13.20 0.67 -14.11
CA ARG A 78 11.94 1.28 -13.68
C ARG A 78 10.92 0.19 -13.36
N ALA A 79 10.38 0.24 -12.16
CA ALA A 79 9.35 -0.68 -11.68
C ALA A 79 7.97 -0.41 -12.30
N TYR A 80 7.73 0.83 -12.73
CA TYR A 80 6.48 1.32 -13.27
C TYR A 80 6.72 2.02 -14.61
N SER A 81 5.79 1.84 -15.55
CA SER A 81 5.79 2.46 -16.89
C SER A 81 5.13 3.82 -16.90
#